data_AF-A0A954YIV2-F1
#
_entry.id   AF-A0A954YIV2-F1
#
_cell.length_a   1.000
_cell.length_b   1.000
_cell.length_c   1.000
_cell.angle_alpha   90.00
_cell.angle_beta   90.00
_cell.angle_gamma   90.00
#
_symmetry.space_group_name_H-M   'P 1'
#
loop_
_entity.id
_entity.type
_entity.pdbx_description
1 polymer ?
#
loop_
_entity_poly.entity_id
_entity_poly.type
_entity_poly.pdbx_seq_one_letter_code
_entity_poly.pdbx_strand_id
1 'polypeptide(L)'
;NFPIAIPCGGICAALAAGNTVILKPASDTVLVAHVLCQCFWRAGISRHTLQMLPCRGATEGQQLASHDGVDAVVLTGGTETALQMLAAKPSMHLLAETGGKNATIVTALADRDQAIKHVLHSAFSHSGQKCSATSLLILEAEVYDDPQFRRALCDAVESLPVGAVWQQEHKMGPLIRPPSGALERAIKELERGEAWAVMPQQRDDNPHLYSPGVKWNVQPGSFTHLTELFGPVLGVMKAQHLDEAMALVNATGYGLTSGLESLDDREQALWRETIRAGNLYINRPTTGAIVLRQPFGGMNKSSIGPGIKAGGPNYVASLIVFHDPDKQPSPLGKLEDNVDHQLAALVAALENDCDQHDWLTAHDIDWLYDAIARYAAAWRDEFSRDHDSFRLIGQDNLRRYLPAANVRIRADAADRSWEVLARMAAAKTVGSRITISEPPGERLPHVALLDRMTESWAGAIEFLPESNEQLAEVIRQGRVDRVRFASPDRVPDVVRSAAAAAGFYLADEQVHRCGRLELLHYVQEQSISHDYHRYGNLVDRADEARADTL
;
A
#
# COMPACT_ATOMS: atom_id res chain seq x y z
N ASN A 1 3.10 17.09 -6.12
CA ASN A 1 4.04 17.59 -5.07
C ASN A 1 5.49 17.16 -5.28
N PHE A 2 5.79 15.98 -5.82
CA PHE A 2 7.15 15.56 -6.19
C PHE A 2 7.33 15.49 -7.72
N PRO A 3 7.57 16.63 -8.40
CA PRO A 3 7.46 16.74 -9.86
C PRO A 3 8.61 16.14 -10.67
N ILE A 4 9.62 15.59 -10.00
CA ILE A 4 10.75 14.90 -10.65
C ILE A 4 10.72 13.42 -10.29
N ALA A 5 10.81 13.10 -8.99
CA ALA A 5 10.99 11.72 -8.54
C ALA A 5 9.82 10.79 -8.93
N ILE A 6 8.57 11.20 -8.68
CA ILE A 6 7.39 10.38 -8.99
C ILE A 6 7.24 10.15 -10.51
N PRO A 7 7.21 11.19 -11.37
CA PRO A 7 7.12 10.95 -12.81
C PRO A 7 8.34 10.19 -13.35
N CYS A 8 9.54 10.43 -12.82
CA CYS A 8 10.72 9.65 -13.20
C CYS A 8 10.54 8.17 -12.86
N GLY A 9 10.06 7.85 -11.65
CA GLY A 9 9.78 6.48 -11.24
C GLY A 9 8.77 5.77 -12.15
N GLY A 10 7.65 6.42 -12.46
CA GLY A 10 6.63 5.87 -13.36
C GLY A 10 7.15 5.64 -14.78
N ILE A 11 7.89 6.61 -15.34
CA ILE A 11 8.53 6.48 -16.66
C ILE A 11 9.54 5.33 -16.66
N CYS A 12 10.46 5.30 -15.69
CA CYS A 12 11.49 4.27 -15.61
C CYS A 12 10.89 2.87 -15.43
N ALA A 13 9.88 2.71 -14.58
CA ALA A 13 9.24 1.41 -14.36
C ALA A 13 8.57 0.89 -15.63
N ALA A 14 7.80 1.74 -16.32
CA ALA A 14 7.12 1.36 -17.56
C ALA A 14 8.12 1.03 -18.69
N LEU A 15 9.16 1.85 -18.87
CA LEU A 15 10.22 1.60 -19.86
C LEU A 15 11.00 0.32 -19.53
N ALA A 16 11.31 0.06 -18.26
CA ALA A 16 12.00 -1.16 -17.82
C ALA A 16 11.17 -2.43 -18.07
N ALA A 17 9.83 -2.32 -18.00
CA ALA A 17 8.90 -3.36 -18.38
C ALA A 17 8.71 -3.52 -19.90
N GLY A 18 9.35 -2.67 -20.72
CA GLY A 18 9.28 -2.74 -22.19
C GLY A 18 8.13 -1.94 -22.81
N ASN A 19 7.45 -1.09 -22.05
CA ASN A 19 6.29 -0.33 -22.52
C ASN A 19 6.68 1.03 -23.13
N THR A 20 5.83 1.55 -24.02
CA THR A 20 5.84 2.99 -24.38
C THR A 20 5.10 3.81 -23.32
N VAL A 21 5.46 5.09 -23.16
CA VAL A 21 4.97 5.94 -22.08
C VAL A 21 4.42 7.27 -22.61
N ILE A 22 3.23 7.64 -22.13
CA ILE A 22 2.69 8.99 -22.23
C ILE A 22 2.72 9.63 -20.84
N LEU A 23 3.61 10.60 -20.64
CA LEU A 23 3.63 11.39 -19.42
C LEU A 23 2.60 12.53 -19.50
N LYS A 24 1.55 12.44 -18.69
CA LYS A 24 0.63 13.55 -18.43
C LYS A 24 0.92 14.21 -17.07
N PRO A 25 1.75 15.27 -17.02
CA PRO A 25 2.13 15.87 -15.74
C PRO A 25 0.97 16.65 -15.09
N ALA A 26 1.14 16.94 -13.80
CA ALA A 26 0.32 17.93 -13.10
C ALA A 26 0.49 19.33 -13.71
N SER A 27 -0.60 20.09 -13.78
CA SER A 27 -0.62 21.41 -14.42
C SER A 27 0.35 22.41 -13.78
N ASP A 28 0.57 22.33 -12.46
CA ASP A 28 1.44 23.28 -11.75
C ASP A 28 2.94 23.03 -12.00
N THR A 29 3.29 21.87 -12.58
CA THR A 29 4.69 21.42 -12.69
C THR A 29 5.06 20.96 -14.09
N VAL A 30 4.36 21.48 -15.12
CA VAL A 30 4.58 21.13 -16.53
C VAL A 30 6.00 21.42 -16.97
N LEU A 31 6.58 22.56 -16.57
CA LEU A 31 7.94 22.94 -16.96
C LEU A 31 8.99 21.97 -16.40
N VAL A 32 8.84 21.57 -15.14
CA VAL A 32 9.74 20.59 -14.50
C VAL A 32 9.64 19.23 -15.20
N ALA A 33 8.42 18.79 -15.51
CA ALA A 33 8.20 17.56 -16.26
C ALA A 33 8.79 17.62 -17.68
N HIS A 34 8.75 18.79 -18.34
CA HIS A 34 9.37 18.96 -19.65
C HIS A 34 10.89 18.80 -19.58
N VAL A 35 11.55 19.41 -18.60
CA VAL A 35 12.99 19.25 -18.37
C VAL A 35 13.33 17.80 -18.08
N LEU A 36 12.51 17.10 -17.29
CA LEU A 36 12.67 15.67 -17.05
C LEU A 36 12.62 14.86 -18.35
N CYS A 37 11.62 15.07 -19.21
CA CYS A 37 11.53 14.39 -20.52
C CYS A 37 12.73 14.69 -21.41
N GLN A 38 13.25 15.93 -21.39
CA GLN A 38 14.47 16.28 -22.12
C GLN A 38 15.68 15.46 -21.67
N CYS A 39 15.81 15.15 -20.37
CA CYS A 39 16.86 14.28 -19.87
C CYS A 39 16.76 12.87 -20.45
N PHE A 40 15.56 12.27 -20.50
CA PHE A 40 15.36 10.95 -21.12
C PHE A 40 15.66 10.95 -22.62
N TRP A 41 15.22 11.97 -23.35
CA TRP A 41 15.49 12.07 -24.79
C TRP A 41 16.98 12.27 -25.07
N ARG A 42 17.68 13.06 -24.25
CA ARG A 42 19.15 13.20 -24.34
C ARG A 42 19.89 11.91 -24.01
N ALA A 43 19.32 11.07 -23.13
CA ALA A 43 19.87 9.75 -22.80
C ALA A 43 19.63 8.69 -23.90
N GLY A 44 18.88 9.04 -24.96
CA GLY A 44 18.65 8.16 -26.11
C GLY A 44 17.25 7.55 -26.20
N ILE A 45 16.35 7.84 -25.26
CA ILE A 45 14.95 7.38 -25.37
C ILE A 45 14.25 8.14 -26.51
N SER A 46 13.69 7.41 -27.48
CA SER A 46 12.98 8.00 -28.60
C SER A 46 11.76 8.80 -28.15
N ARG A 47 11.47 9.91 -28.83
CA ARG A 47 10.22 10.67 -28.64
C ARG A 47 8.97 9.89 -29.04
N HIS A 48 9.13 8.80 -29.82
CA HIS A 48 8.03 7.88 -30.10
C HIS A 48 7.76 6.91 -28.94
N THR A 49 8.77 6.65 -28.11
CA THR A 49 8.67 5.77 -26.93
C THR A 49 8.23 6.53 -25.68
N LEU A 50 8.77 7.74 -25.44
CA LEU A 50 8.36 8.63 -24.36
C LEU A 50 7.78 9.92 -24.93
N GLN A 51 6.47 10.08 -24.82
CA GLN A 51 5.73 11.26 -25.21
C GLN A 51 5.30 12.03 -23.96
N MET A 52 5.21 13.36 -24.07
CA MET A 52 4.70 14.23 -23.01
C MET A 52 3.43 14.92 -23.52
N LEU A 53 2.34 14.80 -22.77
CA LEU A 53 1.05 15.39 -23.13
C LEU A 53 0.52 16.26 -21.97
N PRO A 54 0.89 17.55 -21.92
CA PRO A 54 0.29 18.50 -20.99
C PRO A 54 -1.15 18.76 -21.41
N CYS A 55 -2.11 18.29 -20.62
CA CYS A 55 -3.53 18.55 -20.81
C CYS A 55 -4.28 18.65 -19.48
N ARG A 56 -5.51 19.19 -19.52
CA ARG A 56 -6.34 19.33 -18.32
C ARG A 56 -6.75 17.94 -17.84
N GLY A 57 -6.56 17.68 -16.55
CA GLY A 57 -6.85 16.37 -15.96
C GLY A 57 -8.32 15.97 -16.07
N ALA A 58 -9.23 16.90 -15.75
CA ALA A 58 -10.68 16.65 -15.68
C ALA A 58 -11.37 16.35 -17.02
N THR A 59 -10.68 16.58 -18.15
CA THR A 59 -11.26 16.45 -19.49
C THR A 59 -10.39 15.53 -20.35
N GLU A 60 -9.39 16.07 -21.03
CA GLU A 60 -8.56 15.31 -21.97
C GLU A 60 -7.71 14.26 -21.25
N GLY A 61 -7.29 14.55 -20.01
CA GLY A 61 -6.55 13.58 -19.18
C GLY A 61 -7.40 12.36 -18.83
N GLN A 62 -8.68 12.57 -18.51
CA GLN A 62 -9.62 11.49 -18.24
C GLN A 62 -9.88 10.64 -19.49
N GLN A 63 -10.08 11.29 -20.65
CA GLN A 63 -10.25 10.59 -21.93
C GLN A 63 -9.02 9.77 -22.33
N LEU A 64 -7.81 10.32 -22.10
CA LEU A 64 -6.56 9.59 -22.32
C LEU A 64 -6.49 8.35 -21.43
N ALA A 65 -6.75 8.49 -20.13
CA ALA A 65 -6.66 7.39 -19.18
C ALA A 65 -7.67 6.27 -19.50
N SER A 66 -8.86 6.60 -20.00
CA SER A 66 -9.89 5.64 -20.36
C SER A 66 -9.78 5.10 -21.79
N HIS A 67 -8.77 5.50 -22.57
CA HIS A 67 -8.64 5.07 -23.97
C HIS A 67 -8.36 3.56 -24.06
N ASP A 68 -8.88 2.88 -25.09
CA ASP A 68 -8.72 1.43 -25.25
C ASP A 68 -7.28 1.01 -25.55
N GLY A 69 -6.52 1.87 -26.22
CA GLY A 69 -5.08 1.69 -26.46
C GLY A 69 -4.16 2.04 -25.27
N VAL A 70 -4.70 2.22 -24.07
CA VAL A 70 -3.91 2.39 -22.84
C VAL A 70 -4.08 1.14 -21.98
N ASP A 71 -2.99 0.39 -21.84
CA ASP A 71 -2.97 -0.89 -21.12
C ASP A 71 -2.93 -0.71 -19.60
N ALA A 72 -2.21 0.31 -19.11
CA ALA A 72 -2.04 0.58 -17.68
C ALA A 72 -1.94 2.08 -17.40
N VAL A 73 -2.44 2.49 -16.23
CA VAL A 73 -2.33 3.86 -15.72
C VAL A 73 -1.59 3.85 -14.39
N VAL A 74 -0.46 4.55 -14.33
CA VAL A 74 0.24 4.86 -13.07
C VAL A 74 -0.17 6.25 -12.62
N LEU A 75 -0.91 6.33 -11.51
CA LEU A 75 -1.42 7.56 -10.93
C LEU A 75 -0.74 7.85 -9.59
N THR A 76 -0.40 9.12 -9.37
CA THR A 76 -0.19 9.62 -8.01
C THR A 76 -0.97 10.91 -7.81
N GLY A 77 -1.96 10.89 -6.92
CA GLY A 77 -2.93 11.98 -6.81
C GLY A 77 -4.01 11.73 -5.77
N GLY A 78 -5.14 12.43 -5.90
CA GLY A 78 -6.25 12.28 -4.96
C GLY A 78 -7.01 10.96 -5.16
N THR A 79 -7.52 10.39 -4.07
CA THR A 79 -8.38 9.19 -4.09
C THR A 79 -9.60 9.38 -5.00
N GLU A 80 -10.20 10.57 -4.98
CA GLU A 80 -11.35 10.89 -5.82
C GLU A 80 -11.02 10.83 -7.33
N THR A 81 -9.82 11.24 -7.74
CA THR A 81 -9.38 11.14 -9.13
C THR A 81 -9.23 9.69 -9.58
N ALA A 82 -8.66 8.82 -8.72
CA ALA A 82 -8.55 7.40 -9.02
C ALA A 82 -9.93 6.73 -9.18
N LEU A 83 -10.88 7.06 -8.30
CA LEU A 83 -12.25 6.56 -8.37
C LEU A 83 -12.99 7.07 -9.61
N GLN A 84 -12.80 8.33 -10.01
CA GLN A 84 -13.35 8.87 -11.26
C GLN A 84 -12.78 8.15 -12.49
N MET A 85 -11.49 7.81 -12.48
CA MET A 85 -10.86 7.02 -13.55
C MET A 85 -11.48 5.63 -13.66
N LEU A 86 -11.64 4.94 -12.52
CA LEU A 86 -12.28 3.62 -12.48
C LEU A 86 -13.77 3.66 -12.84
N ALA A 87 -14.50 4.72 -12.46
CA ALA A 87 -15.89 4.88 -12.85
C ALA A 87 -16.04 5.03 -14.38
N ALA A 88 -15.07 5.65 -15.05
CA ALA A 88 -15.07 5.79 -16.51
C ALA A 88 -14.63 4.52 -17.25
N LYS A 89 -13.69 3.76 -16.69
CA LYS A 89 -13.23 2.46 -17.23
C LYS A 89 -13.03 1.47 -16.07
N PRO A 90 -14.07 0.71 -15.67
CA PRO A 90 -13.99 -0.22 -14.54
C PRO A 90 -12.97 -1.36 -14.70
N SER A 91 -12.54 -1.65 -15.93
CA SER A 91 -11.52 -2.64 -16.26
C SER A 91 -10.09 -2.07 -16.32
N MET A 92 -9.89 -0.79 -15.97
CA MET A 92 -8.59 -0.15 -16.04
C MET A 92 -7.58 -0.83 -15.11
N HIS A 93 -6.42 -1.21 -15.66
CA HIS A 93 -5.27 -1.59 -14.84
C HIS A 93 -4.64 -0.34 -14.22
N LEU A 94 -5.09 -0.01 -13.01
CA LEU A 94 -4.73 1.20 -12.31
C LEU A 94 -3.76 0.89 -11.16
N LEU A 95 -2.58 1.52 -11.20
CA LEU A 95 -1.64 1.57 -10.09
C LEU A 95 -1.68 2.99 -9.52
N ALA A 96 -2.52 3.20 -8.52
CA ALA A 96 -2.76 4.52 -7.95
C ALA A 96 -2.24 4.61 -6.51
N GLU A 97 -1.19 5.40 -6.33
CA GLU A 97 -0.75 5.89 -5.02
C GLU A 97 -1.57 7.13 -4.67
N THR A 98 -2.37 7.04 -3.62
CA THR A 98 -3.32 8.09 -3.24
C THR A 98 -2.92 8.75 -1.91
N GLY A 99 -3.82 9.61 -1.39
CA GLY A 99 -3.57 10.42 -0.19
C GLY A 99 -3.29 9.61 1.08
N GLY A 100 -2.87 10.32 2.13
CA GLY A 100 -2.63 9.74 3.44
C GLY A 100 -3.12 10.64 4.57
N LYS A 101 -3.61 10.02 5.65
CA LYS A 101 -3.87 10.71 6.92
C LYS A 101 -2.98 10.15 8.02
N ASN A 102 -1.69 10.42 7.85
CA ASN A 102 -0.64 9.77 8.62
C ASN A 102 -0.55 10.31 10.05
N ALA A 103 -0.17 9.43 10.96
CA ALA A 103 -0.03 9.74 12.37
C ALA A 103 1.36 9.34 12.89
N THR A 104 1.85 10.07 13.89
CA THR A 104 2.95 9.65 14.76
C THR A 104 2.40 9.51 16.17
N ILE A 105 2.57 8.32 16.76
CA ILE A 105 2.24 8.06 18.16
C ILE A 105 3.49 8.34 19.01
N VAL A 106 3.33 9.05 20.12
CA VAL A 106 4.38 9.27 21.12
C VAL A 106 3.90 8.72 22.46
N THR A 107 4.59 7.71 22.97
CA THR A 107 4.25 7.07 24.25
C THR A 107 5.00 7.70 25.41
N ALA A 108 4.62 7.38 26.65
CA ALA A 108 5.32 7.84 27.84
C ALA A 108 6.79 7.42 27.89
N LEU A 109 7.15 6.32 27.19
CA LEU A 109 8.49 5.75 27.12
C LEU A 109 9.31 6.29 25.95
N ALA A 110 8.88 7.38 25.30
CA ALA A 110 9.61 8.02 24.21
C ALA A 110 10.72 8.97 24.70
N ASP A 111 11.74 9.18 23.86
CA ASP A 111 12.58 10.36 23.95
C ASP A 111 11.81 11.57 23.42
N ARG A 112 11.38 12.46 24.33
CA ARG A 112 10.47 13.58 24.03
C ARG A 112 11.07 14.59 23.06
N ASP A 113 12.35 14.91 23.20
CA ASP A 113 13.03 15.90 22.36
C ASP A 113 13.27 15.35 20.95
N GLN A 114 13.69 14.09 20.86
CA GLN A 114 13.82 13.38 19.59
C GLN A 114 12.46 13.26 18.88
N ALA A 115 11.41 12.90 19.61
CA ALA A 115 10.05 12.81 19.09
C ALA A 115 9.57 14.14 18.50
N ILE A 116 9.75 15.26 19.22
CA ILE A 116 9.41 16.60 18.73
C ILE A 116 10.14 16.90 17.41
N LYS A 117 11.46 16.66 17.36
CA LYS A 117 12.27 16.86 16.14
C LYS A 117 11.73 16.05 14.95
N HIS A 118 11.41 14.78 15.15
CA HIS A 118 10.88 13.92 14.10
C HIS A 118 9.49 14.33 13.62
N VAL A 119 8.62 14.71 14.56
CA VAL A 119 7.27 15.20 14.27
C VAL A 119 7.34 16.50 13.46
N LEU A 120 8.17 17.47 13.85
CA LEU A 120 8.33 18.71 13.10
C LEU A 120 8.78 18.47 11.66
N HIS A 121 9.81 17.63 11.49
CA HIS A 121 10.30 17.30 10.15
C HIS A 121 9.20 16.64 9.31
N SER A 122 8.45 15.72 9.91
CA SER A 122 7.44 14.93 9.22
C SER A 122 6.18 15.71 8.89
N ALA A 123 5.78 16.64 9.75
CA ALA A 123 4.57 17.46 9.58
C ALA A 123 4.80 18.65 8.63
N PHE A 124 5.93 19.33 8.73
CA PHE A 124 6.10 20.67 8.12
C PHE A 124 7.10 20.74 6.97
N SER A 125 7.95 19.73 6.77
CA SER A 125 8.83 19.72 5.58
C SER A 125 8.01 19.71 4.29
N HIS A 126 8.40 20.53 3.31
CA HIS A 126 7.61 20.79 2.10
C HIS A 126 6.21 21.38 2.40
N SER A 127 6.10 22.10 3.52
CA SER A 127 4.89 22.76 4.00
C SER A 127 3.72 21.79 4.18
N GLY A 128 4.03 20.56 4.60
CA GLY A 128 3.06 19.48 4.77
C GLY A 128 2.48 18.92 3.46
N GLN A 129 2.98 19.34 2.29
CA GLN A 129 2.51 18.90 0.97
C GLN A 129 3.14 17.56 0.58
N LYS A 130 3.12 16.58 1.49
CA LYS A 130 3.56 15.20 1.24
C LYS A 130 2.40 14.27 1.55
N CYS A 131 2.17 13.27 0.69
CA CYS A 131 1.24 12.19 0.99
C CYS A 131 1.62 11.48 2.30
N SER A 132 2.92 11.42 2.62
CA SER A 132 3.46 10.85 3.86
C SER A 132 3.53 11.82 5.05
N ALA A 133 3.08 13.08 4.93
CA ALA A 133 3.24 14.05 6.02
C ALA A 133 2.50 13.59 7.29
N THR A 134 3.14 13.69 8.45
CA THR A 134 2.47 13.48 9.74
C THR A 134 1.44 14.59 9.93
N SER A 135 0.16 14.24 9.77
CA SER A 135 -0.96 15.17 9.95
C SER A 135 -1.57 15.06 11.34
N LEU A 136 -1.32 13.96 12.05
CA LEU A 136 -1.80 13.69 13.40
C LEU A 136 -0.63 13.34 14.31
N LEU A 137 -0.57 13.99 15.47
CA LEU A 137 0.27 13.62 16.59
C LEU A 137 -0.63 13.04 17.67
N ILE A 138 -0.48 11.75 17.96
CA ILE A 138 -1.28 11.08 18.98
C ILE A 138 -0.38 10.87 20.19
N LEU A 139 -0.75 11.51 21.30
CA LEU A 139 0.03 11.49 22.53
C LEU A 139 -0.66 10.59 23.54
N GLU A 140 0.09 9.68 24.16
CA GLU A 140 -0.37 9.01 25.36
C GLU A 140 -0.65 10.03 26.48
N ALA A 141 -1.59 9.71 27.37
CA ALA A 141 -2.15 10.66 28.33
C ALA A 141 -1.08 11.40 29.14
N GLU A 142 -0.03 10.71 29.59
CA GLU A 142 1.09 11.32 30.32
C GLU A 142 1.80 12.42 29.51
N VAL A 143 2.08 12.15 28.23
CA VAL A 143 2.76 13.10 27.32
C VAL A 143 1.84 14.24 26.93
N TYR A 144 0.55 13.93 26.70
CA TYR A 144 -0.45 14.94 26.37
C TYR A 144 -0.70 15.93 27.51
N ASP A 145 -0.80 15.41 28.74
CA ASP A 145 -1.08 16.20 29.94
C ASP A 145 0.18 16.91 30.48
N ASP A 146 1.38 16.58 29.97
CA ASP A 146 2.62 17.26 30.31
C ASP A 146 2.69 18.68 29.70
N PRO A 147 2.59 19.74 30.52
CA PRO A 147 2.64 21.10 30.01
C PRO A 147 4.03 21.49 29.49
N GLN A 148 5.10 20.80 29.90
CA GLN A 148 6.44 21.03 29.35
C GLN A 148 6.57 20.49 27.94
N PHE A 149 6.10 19.26 27.67
CA PHE A 149 6.06 18.71 26.32
C PHE A 149 5.28 19.62 25.36
N ARG A 150 4.07 20.05 25.76
CA ARG A 150 3.27 20.97 24.95
C ARG A 150 4.00 22.28 24.65
N ARG A 151 4.65 22.89 25.65
CA ARG A 151 5.43 24.12 25.46
C ARG A 151 6.61 23.91 24.51
N ALA A 152 7.38 22.84 24.70
CA ALA A 152 8.53 22.53 23.85
C ALA A 152 8.12 22.28 22.39
N LEU A 153 7.00 21.58 22.16
CA LEU A 153 6.45 21.40 20.82
C LEU A 153 6.06 22.74 20.19
N CYS A 154 5.32 23.59 20.90
CA CYS A 154 4.92 24.91 20.40
C CYS A 154 6.14 25.78 20.05
N ASP A 155 7.11 25.88 20.96
CA ASP A 155 8.33 26.68 20.77
C ASP A 155 9.13 26.21 19.55
N ALA A 156 9.29 24.89 19.40
CA ALA A 156 9.95 24.31 18.24
C ALA A 156 9.20 24.64 16.93
N VAL A 157 7.87 24.59 16.94
CA VAL A 157 7.04 24.91 15.75
C VAL A 157 7.13 26.38 15.38
N GLU A 158 7.02 27.29 16.37
CA GLU A 158 7.11 28.74 16.16
C GLU A 158 8.51 29.17 15.72
N SER A 159 9.54 28.42 16.11
CA SER A 159 10.94 28.65 15.72
C SER A 159 11.29 28.20 14.30
N LEU A 160 10.37 27.53 13.58
CA LEU A 160 10.66 27.02 12.23
C LEU A 160 10.81 28.19 11.22
N PRO A 161 11.96 28.36 10.55
CA PRO A 161 12.14 29.45 9.60
C PRO A 161 11.29 29.24 8.33
N VAL A 162 10.39 30.19 8.05
CA VAL A 162 9.44 30.14 6.92
C VAL A 162 9.71 31.27 5.96
N GLY A 163 9.84 30.96 4.66
CA GLY A 163 9.95 32.00 3.65
C GLY A 163 10.35 31.49 2.27
N ALA A 164 10.96 32.38 1.47
CA ALA A 164 11.37 32.08 0.10
C ALA A 164 12.38 30.93 0.02
N VAL A 165 12.16 30.01 -0.92
CA VAL A 165 13.02 28.82 -1.14
C VAL A 165 14.44 29.12 -1.64
N TRP A 166 14.71 30.38 -2.00
CA TRP A 166 16.02 30.85 -2.44
C TRP A 166 16.94 31.28 -1.29
N GLN A 167 16.41 31.34 -0.06
CA GLN A 167 17.16 31.67 1.15
C GLN A 167 17.39 30.40 1.95
N GLN A 168 18.66 30.08 2.23
CA GLN A 168 19.07 28.78 2.79
C GLN A 168 18.67 28.58 4.26
N GLU A 169 18.44 29.68 4.98
CA GLU A 169 17.94 29.66 6.36
C GLU A 169 16.51 29.09 6.47
N HIS A 170 15.67 29.32 5.45
CA HIS A 170 14.29 28.83 5.45
C HIS A 170 14.23 27.31 5.37
N LYS A 171 13.41 26.72 6.26
CA LYS A 171 13.15 25.28 6.34
C LYS A 171 11.76 24.90 5.84
N MET A 172 10.87 25.88 5.70
CA MET A 172 9.54 25.70 5.11
C MET A 172 9.29 26.75 4.03
N GLY A 173 8.81 26.29 2.88
CA GLY A 173 8.56 27.12 1.69
C GLY A 173 7.08 27.43 1.46
N PRO A 174 6.73 27.97 0.29
CA PRO A 174 5.35 28.25 -0.07
C PRO A 174 4.58 26.99 -0.47
N LEU A 175 3.25 27.06 -0.33
CA LEU A 175 2.30 26.13 -0.92
C LEU A 175 2.27 26.28 -2.44
N ILE A 176 1.98 25.19 -3.14
CA ILE A 176 1.86 25.20 -4.61
C ILE A 176 0.70 26.10 -5.08
N ARG A 177 -0.36 26.21 -4.28
CA ARG A 177 -1.52 27.08 -4.47
C ARG A 177 -1.94 27.68 -3.12
N PRO A 178 -2.67 28.81 -3.09
CA PRO A 178 -3.27 29.29 -1.87
C PRO A 178 -4.17 28.22 -1.23
N PRO A 179 -4.33 28.21 0.11
CA PRO A 179 -5.25 27.29 0.77
C PRO A 179 -6.64 27.34 0.15
N SER A 180 -7.22 26.17 -0.09
CA SER A 180 -8.59 26.03 -0.60
C SER A 180 -9.20 24.75 -0.04
N GLY A 181 -10.54 24.64 -0.08
CA GLY A 181 -11.25 23.42 0.30
C GLY A 181 -10.91 22.96 1.72
N ALA A 182 -10.44 21.72 1.86
CA ALA A 182 -10.15 21.12 3.17
C ALA A 182 -9.07 21.88 3.96
N LEU A 183 -8.00 22.34 3.30
CA LEU A 183 -6.92 23.07 3.95
C LEU A 183 -7.39 24.43 4.45
N GLU A 184 -8.12 25.16 3.61
CA GLU A 184 -8.67 26.48 3.98
C GLU A 184 -9.61 26.36 5.18
N ARG A 185 -10.51 25.38 5.15
CA ARG A 185 -11.39 25.07 6.29
C ARG A 185 -10.59 24.79 7.55
N ALA A 186 -9.59 23.92 7.47
CA ALA A 186 -8.77 23.56 8.62
C ALA A 186 -7.96 24.75 9.19
N ILE A 187 -7.53 25.68 8.36
CA ILE A 187 -6.81 26.90 8.79
C ILE A 187 -7.77 27.91 9.45
N LYS A 188 -9.00 28.04 8.94
CA LYS A 188 -9.95 29.07 9.38
C LYS A 188 -10.86 28.64 10.52
N GLU A 189 -11.10 27.34 10.68
CA GLU A 189 -12.10 26.79 11.59
C GLU A 189 -11.47 25.83 12.60
N LEU A 190 -11.97 25.88 13.84
CA LEU A 190 -11.75 24.90 14.89
C LEU A 190 -13.03 24.10 15.12
N GLU A 191 -12.91 22.79 15.25
CA GLU A 191 -14.04 21.95 15.65
C GLU A 191 -14.29 22.05 17.17
N ARG A 192 -15.42 21.49 17.62
CA ARG A 192 -15.80 21.53 19.04
C ARG A 192 -14.70 20.93 19.91
N GLY A 193 -14.17 21.74 20.82
CA GLY A 193 -13.12 21.35 21.76
C GLY A 193 -11.71 21.53 21.23
N GLU A 194 -11.52 21.76 19.92
CA GLU A 194 -10.21 22.10 19.38
C GLU A 194 -9.79 23.52 19.81
N ALA A 195 -8.49 23.72 19.97
CA ALA A 195 -7.90 25.03 20.19
C ALA A 195 -6.59 25.16 19.39
N TRP A 196 -6.24 26.37 18.96
CA TRP A 196 -4.89 26.61 18.42
C TRP A 196 -3.88 26.57 19.56
N ALA A 197 -2.95 25.61 19.49
CA ALA A 197 -1.71 25.67 20.26
C ALA A 197 -0.67 26.56 19.58
N VAL A 198 -0.68 26.57 18.23
CA VAL A 198 0.03 27.53 17.38
C VAL A 198 -0.89 27.84 16.21
N MET A 199 -1.26 29.10 15.99
CA MET A 199 -2.15 29.49 14.89
C MET A 199 -1.34 29.75 13.61
N PRO A 200 -1.67 29.10 12.48
CA PRO A 200 -1.00 29.39 11.21
C PRO A 200 -1.32 30.81 10.74
N GLN A 201 -0.32 31.51 10.21
CA GLN A 201 -0.42 32.89 9.74
C GLN A 201 0.10 33.00 8.31
N GLN A 202 -0.62 33.72 7.46
CA GLN A 202 -0.07 34.15 6.17
C GLN A 202 1.15 35.05 6.40
N ARG A 203 2.21 34.87 5.60
CA ARG A 203 3.48 35.60 5.73
C ARG A 203 3.74 36.45 4.49
N ASP A 204 4.41 37.58 4.70
CA ASP A 204 4.96 38.45 3.65
C ASP A 204 3.94 38.89 2.57
N ASP A 205 2.66 39.07 2.96
CA ASP A 205 1.52 39.31 2.07
C ASP A 205 1.42 38.31 0.90
N ASN A 206 2.04 37.14 1.03
CA ASN A 206 2.09 36.11 0.01
C ASN A 206 0.98 35.08 0.28
N PRO A 207 -0.03 34.97 -0.59
CA PRO A 207 -1.17 34.06 -0.38
C PRO A 207 -0.80 32.57 -0.47
N HIS A 208 0.45 32.23 -0.80
CA HIS A 208 0.96 30.87 -0.79
C HIS A 208 1.79 30.55 0.46
N LEU A 209 2.20 31.55 1.24
CA LEU A 209 3.16 31.38 2.31
C LEU A 209 2.46 31.47 3.66
N TYR A 210 2.50 30.38 4.41
CA TYR A 210 1.88 30.26 5.73
C TYR A 210 2.88 29.74 6.74
N SER A 211 2.85 30.21 7.98
CA SER A 211 3.53 29.58 9.11
C SER A 211 2.84 28.25 9.48
N PRO A 212 3.55 27.32 10.16
CA PRO A 212 2.95 26.08 10.62
C PRO A 212 1.86 26.33 11.67
N GLY A 213 0.87 25.45 11.70
CA GLY A 213 -0.23 25.47 12.66
C GLY A 213 -0.36 24.17 13.44
N VAL A 214 -0.74 24.27 14.71
CA VAL A 214 -0.99 23.13 15.60
C VAL A 214 -2.36 23.26 16.25
N LYS A 215 -3.27 22.37 15.88
CA LYS A 215 -4.55 22.19 16.56
C LYS A 215 -4.37 21.24 17.73
N TRP A 216 -4.80 21.64 18.91
CA TRP A 216 -4.81 20.83 20.12
C TRP A 216 -6.20 20.27 20.38
N ASN A 217 -6.28 19.11 21.03
CA ASN A 217 -7.53 18.44 21.40
C ASN A 217 -8.42 18.05 20.20
N VAL A 218 -7.80 17.57 19.12
CA VAL A 218 -8.51 16.98 17.97
C VAL A 218 -9.26 15.73 18.43
N GLN A 219 -10.55 15.65 18.12
CA GLN A 219 -11.41 14.57 18.60
C GLN A 219 -11.45 13.37 17.64
N PRO A 220 -11.62 12.15 18.16
CA PRO A 220 -11.92 10.98 17.33
C PRO A 220 -13.13 11.23 16.42
N GLY A 221 -13.08 10.79 15.16
CA GLY A 221 -14.13 11.03 14.16
C GLY A 221 -14.29 12.47 13.63
N SER A 222 -13.50 13.44 14.09
CA SER A 222 -13.63 14.84 13.65
C SER A 222 -13.13 15.05 12.19
N PHE A 223 -13.47 16.18 11.58
CA PHE A 223 -12.96 16.59 10.28
C PHE A 223 -11.41 16.61 10.25
N THR A 224 -10.77 17.23 11.24
CA THR A 224 -9.30 17.26 11.34
C THR A 224 -8.71 15.85 11.46
N HIS A 225 -9.39 14.92 12.16
CA HIS A 225 -8.93 13.52 12.26
C HIS A 225 -9.09 12.75 10.95
N LEU A 226 -10.21 12.88 10.24
CA LEU A 226 -10.54 12.00 9.11
C LEU A 226 -10.18 12.56 7.72
N THR A 227 -9.79 13.84 7.62
CA THR A 227 -9.56 14.51 6.33
C THR A 227 -8.09 14.83 6.09
N GLU A 228 -7.54 14.41 4.95
CA GLU A 228 -6.21 14.83 4.49
C GLU A 228 -6.23 16.33 4.15
N LEU A 229 -5.33 17.10 4.76
CA LEU A 229 -5.29 18.57 4.61
C LEU A 229 -4.24 19.03 3.60
N PHE A 230 -3.19 18.24 3.37
CA PHE A 230 -2.13 18.53 2.40
C PHE A 230 -1.49 19.93 2.55
N GLY A 231 -1.22 20.33 3.80
CA GLY A 231 -0.67 21.63 4.16
C GLY A 231 -0.09 21.64 5.58
N PRO A 232 0.42 22.78 6.08
CA PRO A 232 1.25 22.85 7.28
C PRO A 232 0.41 22.90 8.56
N VAL A 233 -0.51 21.95 8.74
CA VAL A 233 -1.40 21.84 9.91
C VAL A 233 -1.25 20.48 10.56
N LEU A 234 -0.81 20.47 11.82
CA LEU A 234 -0.72 19.29 12.68
C LEU A 234 -1.90 19.26 13.65
N GLY A 235 -2.63 18.13 13.71
CA GLY A 235 -3.64 17.88 14.72
C GLY A 235 -3.10 17.04 15.87
N VAL A 236 -3.29 17.47 17.13
CA VAL A 236 -2.86 16.73 18.32
C VAL A 236 -4.06 16.07 19.00
N MET A 237 -3.97 14.76 19.17
CA MET A 237 -4.98 13.92 19.80
C MET A 237 -4.44 13.32 21.10
N LYS A 238 -5.32 13.09 22.07
CA LYS A 238 -5.02 12.34 23.29
C LYS A 238 -5.49 10.89 23.12
N ALA A 239 -4.66 9.94 23.55
CA ALA A 239 -5.06 8.56 23.80
C ALA A 239 -4.71 8.18 25.24
N GLN A 240 -5.51 7.33 25.89
CA GLN A 240 -5.20 6.86 27.25
C GLN A 240 -3.99 5.93 27.25
N HIS A 241 -3.92 5.02 26.28
CA HIS A 241 -2.89 3.99 26.14
C HIS A 241 -2.58 3.72 24.66
N LEU A 242 -1.50 2.98 24.40
CA LEU A 242 -1.04 2.65 23.04
C LEU A 242 -2.13 1.97 22.18
N ASP A 243 -2.92 1.05 22.74
CA ASP A 243 -3.99 0.37 21.99
C ASP A 243 -5.03 1.34 21.44
N GLU A 244 -5.45 2.31 22.24
CA GLU A 244 -6.36 3.36 21.80
C GLU A 244 -5.70 4.23 20.73
N ALA A 245 -4.42 4.59 20.92
CA ALA A 245 -3.69 5.36 19.93
C ALA A 245 -3.65 4.66 18.56
N MET A 246 -3.37 3.36 18.53
CA MET A 246 -3.38 2.55 17.30
C MET A 246 -4.77 2.47 16.67
N ALA A 247 -5.83 2.34 17.49
CA ALA A 247 -7.20 2.35 17.02
C ALA A 247 -7.56 3.67 16.33
N LEU A 248 -7.12 4.80 16.89
CA LEU A 248 -7.29 6.12 16.27
C LEU A 248 -6.59 6.22 14.91
N VAL A 249 -5.33 5.75 14.79
CA VAL A 249 -4.62 5.73 13.49
C VAL A 249 -5.41 4.93 12.44
N ASN A 250 -5.82 3.71 12.79
CA ASN A 250 -6.51 2.81 11.87
C ASN A 250 -7.93 3.32 11.51
N ALA A 251 -8.55 4.14 12.35
CA ALA A 251 -9.88 4.71 12.11
C ALA A 251 -9.91 5.78 10.99
N THR A 252 -8.76 6.31 10.58
CA THR A 252 -8.69 7.30 9.48
C THR A 252 -9.17 6.74 8.14
N GLY A 253 -9.14 5.41 7.97
CA GLY A 253 -9.42 4.70 6.71
C GLY A 253 -8.30 4.80 5.67
N TYR A 254 -7.23 5.55 5.96
CA TYR A 254 -6.00 5.56 5.18
C TYR A 254 -4.98 4.58 5.77
N GLY A 255 -3.88 4.34 5.05
CA GLY A 255 -2.86 3.39 5.48
C GLY A 255 -1.54 3.60 4.75
N LEU A 256 -1.06 4.83 4.62
CA LEU A 256 0.19 5.13 3.90
C LEU A 256 1.42 5.03 4.80
N THR A 257 1.60 6.00 5.70
CA THR A 257 2.71 6.00 6.66
C THR A 257 2.21 6.09 8.10
N SER A 258 2.95 5.50 9.04
CA SER A 258 2.69 5.64 10.47
C SER A 258 4.01 5.65 11.24
N GLY A 259 4.08 6.47 12.29
CA GLY A 259 5.24 6.61 13.16
C GLY A 259 4.95 6.15 14.59
N LEU A 260 5.96 5.58 15.25
CA LEU A 260 5.99 5.36 16.69
C LEU A 260 7.28 5.95 17.27
N GLU A 261 7.14 6.80 18.26
CA GLU A 261 8.23 7.22 19.15
C GLU A 261 8.04 6.49 20.48
N SER A 262 8.90 5.51 20.74
CA SER A 262 8.93 4.70 21.96
C SER A 262 10.27 3.99 22.08
N LEU A 263 10.86 4.02 23.28
CA LEU A 263 12.08 3.29 23.58
C LEU A 263 11.84 1.85 24.05
N ASP A 264 10.58 1.41 24.19
CA ASP A 264 10.21 0.07 24.68
C ASP A 264 9.96 -0.90 23.53
N ASP A 265 10.70 -2.01 23.52
CA ASP A 265 10.64 -2.99 22.42
C ASP A 265 9.30 -3.75 22.36
N ARG A 266 8.58 -3.85 23.49
CA ARG A 266 7.27 -4.52 23.55
C ARG A 266 6.21 -3.65 22.89
N GLU A 267 6.24 -2.33 23.16
CA GLU A 267 5.40 -1.35 22.45
C GLU A 267 5.68 -1.36 20.95
N GLN A 268 6.96 -1.39 20.56
CA GLN A 268 7.36 -1.47 19.15
C GLN A 268 6.89 -2.76 18.47
N ALA A 269 6.96 -3.92 19.15
CA ALA A 269 6.46 -5.18 18.62
C ALA A 269 4.94 -5.14 18.43
N LEU A 270 4.20 -4.78 19.48
CA LEU A 270 2.74 -4.66 19.44
C LEU A 270 2.27 -3.71 18.33
N TRP A 271 2.92 -2.56 18.21
CA TRP A 271 2.60 -1.56 17.19
C TRP A 271 2.86 -2.05 15.76
N ARG A 272 3.98 -2.76 15.52
CA ARG A 272 4.30 -3.35 14.21
C ARG A 272 3.27 -4.40 13.78
N GLU A 273 2.68 -5.13 14.72
CA GLU A 273 1.70 -6.19 14.42
C GLU A 273 0.29 -5.63 14.17
N THR A 274 -0.04 -4.50 14.81
CA THR A 274 -1.40 -3.95 14.87
C THR A 274 -1.67 -2.86 13.84
N ILE A 275 -0.69 -1.99 13.54
CA ILE A 275 -0.90 -0.86 12.62
C ILE A 275 -1.16 -1.35 11.20
N ARG A 276 -2.17 -0.76 10.57
CA ARG A 276 -2.54 -0.98 9.16
C ARG A 276 -2.06 0.18 8.30
N ALA A 277 -0.75 0.24 8.07
CA ALA A 277 -0.13 1.17 7.13
C ALA A 277 0.99 0.51 6.32
N GLY A 278 1.23 0.98 5.11
CA GLY A 278 2.22 0.40 4.21
C GLY A 278 3.66 0.69 4.63
N ASN A 279 3.94 1.86 5.21
CA ASN A 279 5.29 2.26 5.63
C ASN A 279 5.30 2.63 7.12
N LEU A 280 6.02 1.85 7.90
CA LEU A 280 6.14 1.99 9.35
C LEU A 280 7.51 2.57 9.72
N TYR A 281 7.51 3.52 10.64
CA TYR A 281 8.72 4.22 11.09
C TYR A 281 8.78 4.24 12.61
N ILE A 282 9.90 3.80 13.19
CA ILE A 282 10.11 3.74 14.65
C ILE A 282 11.30 4.63 15.02
N ASN A 283 11.06 5.54 15.96
CA ASN A 283 12.04 6.49 16.49
C ASN A 283 12.74 7.33 15.41
N ARG A 284 11.97 7.80 14.42
CA ARG A 284 12.49 8.50 13.23
C ARG A 284 11.38 9.26 12.49
N PRO A 285 11.72 10.19 11.58
CA PRO A 285 10.73 10.83 10.73
C PRO A 285 10.01 9.84 9.80
N THR A 286 8.73 10.13 9.51
CA THR A 286 7.83 9.28 8.71
C THR A 286 7.86 9.61 7.21
N THR A 287 8.72 10.55 6.80
CA THR A 287 8.84 11.02 5.41
C THR A 287 10.24 10.80 4.86
N GLY A 288 10.39 10.92 3.53
CA GLY A 288 11.70 10.78 2.88
C GLY A 288 12.11 9.31 2.66
N ALA A 289 11.14 8.48 2.30
CA ALA A 289 11.40 7.10 1.90
C ALA A 289 12.44 7.03 0.78
N ILE A 290 13.41 6.14 0.95
CA ILE A 290 14.53 5.92 0.03
C ILE A 290 14.27 4.60 -0.71
N VAL A 291 14.44 4.64 -2.03
CA VAL A 291 14.28 3.49 -2.93
C VAL A 291 15.07 2.28 -2.40
N LEU A 292 14.47 1.09 -2.44
CA LEU A 292 14.93 -0.18 -1.87
C LEU A 292 15.14 -0.25 -0.35
N ARG A 293 15.38 0.87 0.35
CA ARG A 293 15.44 0.89 1.82
C ARG A 293 14.03 0.84 2.40
N GLN A 294 13.18 1.75 1.95
CA GLN A 294 11.77 1.80 2.33
C GLN A 294 10.93 1.89 1.04
N PRO A 295 10.75 0.79 0.28
CA PRO A 295 9.77 0.74 -0.79
C PRO A 295 8.47 1.41 -0.34
N PHE A 296 7.91 2.28 -1.19
CA PHE A 296 6.89 3.22 -0.78
C PHE A 296 5.55 2.89 -1.42
N GLY A 297 4.51 2.79 -0.60
CA GLY A 297 3.14 2.60 -1.05
C GLY A 297 2.20 2.31 0.11
N GLY A 298 0.92 2.61 -0.06
CA GLY A 298 -0.08 2.49 1.01
C GLY A 298 -0.90 1.21 0.98
N MET A 299 -1.84 1.13 1.91
CA MET A 299 -2.98 0.20 1.90
C MET A 299 -4.28 0.99 2.14
N ASN A 300 -5.43 0.32 2.07
CA ASN A 300 -6.75 0.94 2.21
C ASN A 300 -6.91 2.12 1.22
N LYS A 301 -7.46 3.26 1.65
CA LYS A 301 -7.68 4.44 0.79
C LYS A 301 -6.40 5.08 0.23
N SER A 302 -5.21 4.65 0.68
CA SER A 302 -3.91 5.16 0.25
C SER A 302 -3.32 4.42 -0.96
N SER A 303 -3.94 3.32 -1.40
CA SER A 303 -3.57 2.61 -2.61
C SER A 303 -4.81 2.06 -3.30
N ILE A 304 -4.95 2.31 -4.59
CA ILE A 304 -5.95 1.66 -5.45
C ILE A 304 -5.20 0.85 -6.52
N GLY A 305 -5.53 -0.43 -6.62
CA GLY A 305 -4.78 -1.41 -7.41
C GLY A 305 -4.09 -2.46 -6.52
N PRO A 306 -3.09 -3.19 -7.03
CA PRO A 306 -2.54 -4.37 -6.36
C PRO A 306 -1.77 -4.03 -5.05
N GLY A 307 -1.44 -2.77 -4.79
CA GLY A 307 -0.71 -2.36 -3.59
C GLY A 307 0.78 -2.74 -3.60
N ILE A 308 1.37 -2.85 -4.80
CA ILE A 308 2.80 -3.08 -4.99
C ILE A 308 3.55 -1.75 -4.84
N LYS A 309 4.62 -1.73 -4.04
CA LYS A 309 5.30 -0.50 -3.65
C LYS A 309 6.27 0.00 -4.71
N ALA A 310 6.18 1.29 -5.01
CA ALA A 310 7.17 1.98 -5.82
C ALA A 310 8.57 1.89 -5.17
N GLY A 311 9.59 1.67 -6.00
CA GLY A 311 10.96 1.48 -5.54
C GLY A 311 11.22 0.17 -4.80
N GLY A 312 10.27 -0.78 -4.84
CA GLY A 312 10.43 -2.17 -4.41
C GLY A 312 10.73 -3.11 -5.58
N PRO A 313 11.03 -4.39 -5.31
CA PRO A 313 11.45 -5.35 -6.33
C PRO A 313 10.32 -5.79 -7.28
N ASN A 314 9.05 -5.57 -6.92
CA ASN A 314 7.90 -6.09 -7.67
C ASN A 314 7.24 -5.06 -8.59
N TYR A 315 7.59 -3.77 -8.48
CA TYR A 315 6.84 -2.70 -9.14
C TYR A 315 6.91 -2.74 -10.68
N VAL A 316 8.03 -3.22 -11.23
CA VAL A 316 8.17 -3.37 -12.69
C VAL A 316 7.32 -4.55 -13.19
N ALA A 317 7.21 -5.63 -12.40
CA ALA A 317 6.47 -6.82 -12.79
C ALA A 317 4.97 -6.53 -12.97
N SER A 318 4.39 -5.59 -12.21
CA SER A 318 2.99 -5.19 -12.39
C SER A 318 2.68 -4.46 -13.70
N LEU A 319 3.70 -4.17 -14.53
CA LEU A 319 3.56 -3.58 -15.86
C LEU A 319 3.94 -4.56 -16.97
N ILE A 320 4.00 -5.86 -16.66
CA ILE A 320 4.32 -6.95 -17.57
C ILE A 320 3.16 -7.94 -17.56
N VAL A 321 2.76 -8.42 -18.74
CA VAL A 321 1.85 -9.57 -18.85
C VAL A 321 2.68 -10.84 -18.93
N PHE A 322 2.51 -11.73 -17.95
CA PHE A 322 3.21 -13.01 -17.90
C PHE A 322 2.36 -14.13 -18.51
N HIS A 323 3.03 -15.14 -19.06
CA HIS A 323 2.40 -16.38 -19.52
C HIS A 323 3.21 -17.56 -19.02
N ASP A 324 2.53 -18.58 -18.50
CA ASP A 324 3.20 -19.84 -18.20
C ASP A 324 3.56 -20.55 -19.52
N PRO A 325 4.75 -21.16 -19.62
CA PRO A 325 5.13 -21.91 -20.81
C PRO A 325 4.29 -23.19 -20.92
N ASP A 326 3.88 -23.54 -22.14
CA ASP A 326 3.15 -24.78 -22.45
C ASP A 326 3.94 -26.05 -22.13
N LYS A 327 5.27 -25.97 -22.15
CA LYS A 327 6.17 -27.11 -21.88
C LYS A 327 6.64 -27.10 -20.42
N GLN A 328 6.58 -28.29 -19.80
CA GLN A 328 7.04 -28.55 -18.45
C GLN A 328 8.51 -28.09 -18.25
N PRO A 329 8.80 -27.18 -17.32
CA PRO A 329 10.08 -27.22 -16.63
C PRO A 329 10.16 -28.51 -15.80
N SER A 330 11.35 -29.08 -15.64
CA SER A 330 11.54 -30.31 -14.85
C SER A 330 10.87 -30.17 -13.47
N PRO A 331 10.16 -31.21 -12.97
CA PRO A 331 9.54 -31.15 -11.66
C PRO A 331 10.60 -30.80 -10.61
N LEU A 332 10.24 -29.90 -9.70
CA LEU A 332 11.02 -29.60 -8.49
C LEU A 332 11.00 -30.82 -7.55
N GLY A 333 11.63 -31.94 -7.95
CA GLY A 333 11.71 -33.16 -7.14
C GLY A 333 10.36 -33.70 -6.64
N LYS A 334 10.41 -34.65 -5.71
CA LYS A 334 9.24 -35.09 -4.94
C LYS A 334 8.82 -33.98 -3.96
N LEU A 335 7.54 -33.90 -3.60
CA LEU A 335 6.90 -33.00 -2.61
C LEU A 335 7.53 -33.02 -1.20
N GLU A 336 8.63 -33.74 -1.01
CA GLU A 336 9.11 -34.21 0.28
C GLU A 336 9.90 -33.12 1.02
N ASP A 337 9.25 -32.63 2.08
CA ASP A 337 9.73 -31.98 3.32
C ASP A 337 9.22 -30.55 3.58
N ASN A 338 8.63 -29.85 2.60
CA ASN A 338 8.30 -28.41 2.76
C ASN A 338 6.91 -27.98 2.25
N VAL A 339 6.04 -28.92 1.89
CA VAL A 339 4.65 -28.62 1.49
C VAL A 339 3.69 -29.01 2.61
N ASP A 340 2.63 -28.23 2.77
CA ASP A 340 1.55 -28.53 3.72
C ASP A 340 1.03 -29.96 3.47
N HIS A 341 1.03 -30.79 4.51
CA HIS A 341 0.61 -32.19 4.44
C HIS A 341 -0.85 -32.32 3.94
N GLN A 342 -1.69 -31.31 4.20
CA GLN A 342 -3.04 -31.24 3.69
C GLN A 342 -3.04 -31.08 2.16
N LEU A 343 -2.24 -30.16 1.62
CA LEU A 343 -2.11 -29.95 0.16
C LEU A 343 -1.53 -31.19 -0.54
N ALA A 344 -0.53 -31.85 0.07
CA ALA A 344 0.02 -33.09 -0.47
C ALA A 344 -1.03 -34.22 -0.47
N ALA A 345 -1.80 -34.35 0.61
CA ALA A 345 -2.89 -35.33 0.70
C ALA A 345 -4.01 -35.06 -0.33
N LEU A 346 -4.33 -33.80 -0.60
CA LEU A 346 -5.28 -33.42 -1.65
C LEU A 346 -4.81 -33.89 -3.02
N VAL A 347 -3.56 -33.62 -3.40
CA VAL A 347 -3.01 -34.05 -4.70
C VAL A 347 -3.01 -35.58 -4.80
N ALA A 348 -2.54 -36.29 -3.78
CA ALA A 348 -2.54 -37.76 -3.78
C ALA A 348 -3.96 -38.34 -3.92
N ALA A 349 -4.96 -37.71 -3.31
CA ALA A 349 -6.34 -38.14 -3.45
C ALA A 349 -6.90 -37.81 -4.85
N LEU A 350 -6.50 -36.69 -5.47
CA LEU A 350 -6.87 -36.35 -6.86
C LEU A 350 -6.28 -37.36 -7.86
N GLU A 351 -5.04 -37.81 -7.63
CA GLU A 351 -4.41 -38.86 -8.44
C GLU A 351 -5.19 -40.18 -8.39
N ASN A 352 -5.71 -40.57 -7.22
CA ASN A 352 -6.47 -41.82 -7.07
C ASN A 352 -7.87 -41.76 -7.70
N ASP A 353 -8.49 -40.57 -7.74
CA ASP A 353 -9.84 -40.37 -8.26
C ASP A 353 -9.88 -39.80 -9.70
N CYS A 354 -8.72 -39.59 -10.33
CA CYS A 354 -8.64 -38.90 -11.63
C CYS A 354 -9.47 -39.58 -12.74
N ASP A 355 -9.45 -40.92 -12.81
CA ASP A 355 -10.21 -41.69 -13.80
C ASP A 355 -11.74 -41.63 -13.58
N GLN A 356 -12.21 -41.09 -12.45
CA GLN A 356 -13.63 -40.97 -12.12
C GLN A 356 -14.24 -39.62 -12.56
N HIS A 357 -13.44 -38.73 -13.17
CA HIS A 357 -13.84 -37.35 -13.46
C HIS A 357 -13.48 -36.92 -14.89
N ASP A 358 -14.49 -36.78 -15.76
CA ASP A 358 -14.32 -36.36 -17.16
C ASP A 358 -13.71 -34.95 -17.32
N TRP A 359 -13.75 -34.13 -16.27
CA TRP A 359 -13.23 -32.77 -16.26
C TRP A 359 -11.81 -32.68 -15.72
N LEU A 360 -11.25 -33.70 -15.06
CA LEU A 360 -9.91 -33.65 -14.44
C LEU A 360 -8.96 -34.60 -15.18
N THR A 361 -7.85 -34.07 -15.72
CA THR A 361 -6.86 -34.90 -16.41
C THR A 361 -5.61 -35.13 -15.56
N ALA A 362 -4.85 -36.19 -15.85
CA ALA A 362 -3.53 -36.40 -15.24
C ALA A 362 -2.59 -35.19 -15.47
N HIS A 363 -2.74 -34.50 -16.61
CA HIS A 363 -1.99 -33.29 -16.91
C HIS A 363 -2.36 -32.13 -15.97
N ASP A 364 -3.64 -31.96 -15.66
CA ASP A 364 -4.10 -30.94 -14.71
C ASP A 364 -3.55 -31.19 -13.30
N ILE A 365 -3.45 -32.46 -12.90
CA ILE A 365 -2.91 -32.87 -11.61
C ILE A 365 -1.40 -32.59 -11.55
N ASP A 366 -0.64 -32.93 -12.61
CA ASP A 366 0.78 -32.58 -12.72
C ASP A 366 0.99 -31.05 -12.63
N TRP A 367 0.13 -30.27 -13.29
CA TRP A 367 0.19 -28.81 -13.24
C TRP A 367 -0.10 -28.26 -11.85
N LEU A 368 -1.11 -28.79 -11.17
CA LEU A 368 -1.45 -28.41 -9.81
C LEU A 368 -0.32 -28.77 -8.84
N TYR A 369 0.27 -29.96 -8.99
CA TYR A 369 1.43 -30.40 -8.21
C TYR A 369 2.60 -29.41 -8.34
N ASP A 370 2.98 -29.06 -9.58
CA ASP A 370 4.07 -28.11 -9.85
C ASP A 370 3.75 -26.73 -9.28
N ALA A 371 2.51 -26.26 -9.42
CA ALA A 371 2.05 -25.00 -8.84
C ALA A 371 2.21 -25.00 -7.31
N ILE A 372 1.69 -26.03 -6.62
CA ILE A 372 1.78 -26.16 -5.16
C ILE A 372 3.23 -26.14 -4.68
N ALA A 373 4.12 -26.91 -5.33
CA ALA A 373 5.53 -26.95 -4.99
C ALA A 373 6.19 -25.57 -5.16
N ARG A 374 5.87 -24.86 -6.25
CA ARG A 374 6.38 -23.51 -6.52
C ARG A 374 5.83 -22.46 -5.56
N TYR A 375 4.58 -22.58 -5.14
CA TYR A 375 3.97 -21.69 -4.14
C TYR A 375 4.67 -21.86 -2.80
N ALA A 376 4.84 -23.10 -2.34
CA ALA A 376 5.55 -23.38 -1.10
C ALA A 376 7.00 -22.87 -1.12
N ALA A 377 7.72 -23.09 -2.23
CA ALA A 377 9.08 -22.57 -2.41
C ALA A 377 9.11 -21.03 -2.38
N ALA A 378 8.23 -20.36 -3.13
CA ALA A 378 8.18 -18.90 -3.17
C ALA A 378 7.80 -18.30 -1.80
N TRP A 379 6.89 -18.94 -1.06
CA TRP A 379 6.54 -18.53 0.29
C TRP A 379 7.74 -18.64 1.24
N ARG A 380 8.42 -19.79 1.24
CA ARG A 380 9.61 -20.03 2.08
C ARG A 380 10.76 -19.06 1.75
N ASP A 381 11.01 -18.83 0.46
CA ASP A 381 12.22 -18.16 0.01
C ASP A 381 12.05 -16.63 -0.08
N GLU A 382 10.84 -16.14 -0.32
CA GLU A 382 10.55 -14.70 -0.44
C GLU A 382 9.51 -14.21 0.58
N PHE A 383 8.29 -14.72 0.55
CA PHE A 383 7.15 -14.01 1.14
C PHE A 383 7.03 -14.16 2.67
N SER A 384 7.53 -15.24 3.25
CA SER A 384 7.53 -15.48 4.71
C SER A 384 8.68 -14.81 5.45
N ARG A 385 9.58 -14.13 4.75
CA ARG A 385 10.82 -13.57 5.29
C ARG A 385 10.79 -12.04 5.30
N ASP A 386 11.44 -11.47 6.31
CA ASP A 386 11.83 -10.06 6.31
C ASP A 386 13.11 -9.89 5.49
N HIS A 387 13.17 -8.83 4.67
CA HIS A 387 14.29 -8.52 3.79
C HIS A 387 14.90 -7.18 4.16
N ASP A 388 16.19 -7.15 4.50
CA ASP A 388 16.96 -5.92 4.65
C ASP A 388 18.05 -5.86 3.57
N SER A 389 17.79 -5.09 2.52
CA SER A 389 18.67 -5.00 1.34
C SER A 389 20.02 -4.37 1.64
N PHE A 390 20.12 -3.53 2.67
CA PHE A 390 21.31 -2.72 2.94
C PHE A 390 21.96 -2.99 4.29
N ARG A 391 21.22 -3.54 5.26
CA ARG A 391 21.70 -3.87 6.62
C ARG A 391 22.53 -2.75 7.23
N LEU A 392 21.97 -1.54 7.26
CA LEU A 392 22.68 -0.35 7.73
C LEU A 392 22.99 -0.42 9.22
N ILE A 393 24.11 0.19 9.62
CA ILE A 393 24.46 0.36 11.04
C ILE A 393 23.52 1.40 11.67
N GLY A 394 22.96 1.06 12.83
CA GLY A 394 22.06 1.93 13.60
C GLY A 394 20.61 1.98 13.09
N GLN A 395 20.30 1.31 11.98
CA GLN A 395 18.98 1.38 11.35
C GLN A 395 18.59 0.07 10.65
N ASP A 396 17.43 -0.48 11.01
CA ASP A 396 16.79 -1.56 10.25
C ASP A 396 15.91 -1.01 9.14
N ASN A 397 15.92 -1.68 7.99
CA ASN A 397 15.09 -1.35 6.83
C ASN A 397 14.50 -2.62 6.24
N LEU A 398 13.42 -3.07 6.86
CA LEU A 398 12.79 -4.35 6.57
C LEU A 398 11.69 -4.16 5.54
N ARG A 399 11.71 -4.98 4.49
CA ARG A 399 10.57 -5.23 3.61
C ARG A 399 10.00 -6.59 3.97
N ARG A 400 8.69 -6.65 4.22
CA ARG A 400 7.96 -7.89 4.50
C ARG A 400 6.65 -7.96 3.75
N TYR A 401 5.97 -9.10 3.87
CA TYR A 401 4.67 -9.34 3.27
C TYR A 401 3.65 -9.73 4.33
N LEU A 402 2.49 -9.09 4.29
CA LEU A 402 1.35 -9.40 5.15
C LEU A 402 0.33 -10.23 4.37
N PRO A 403 -0.11 -11.39 4.88
CA PRO A 403 -1.23 -12.12 4.30
C PRO A 403 -2.50 -11.27 4.18
N ALA A 404 -3.21 -11.38 3.06
CA ALA A 404 -4.61 -10.97 2.98
C ALA A 404 -5.42 -11.91 3.88
N ALA A 405 -6.08 -11.38 4.90
CA ALA A 405 -6.68 -12.22 5.94
C ALA A 405 -7.87 -13.03 5.40
N ASN A 406 -8.78 -12.40 4.66
CA ASN A 406 -9.97 -13.03 4.07
C ASN A 406 -9.91 -12.97 2.55
N VAL A 407 -9.69 -14.12 1.93
CA VAL A 407 -9.62 -14.27 0.48
C VAL A 407 -10.86 -15.00 -0.02
N ARG A 408 -11.59 -14.37 -0.95
CA ARG A 408 -12.71 -14.99 -1.65
C ARG A 408 -12.29 -15.41 -3.05
N ILE A 409 -12.28 -16.72 -3.30
CA ILE A 409 -11.98 -17.30 -4.60
C ILE A 409 -13.30 -17.50 -5.33
N ARG A 410 -13.50 -16.78 -6.44
CA ARG A 410 -14.71 -16.93 -7.26
C ARG A 410 -14.47 -18.03 -8.28
N ALA A 411 -15.18 -19.14 -8.14
CA ALA A 411 -15.21 -20.22 -9.10
C ALA A 411 -16.19 -19.91 -10.24
N ASP A 412 -15.84 -20.31 -11.45
CA ASP A 412 -16.65 -20.19 -12.65
C ASP A 412 -16.68 -21.51 -13.42
N ALA A 413 -17.76 -21.78 -14.15
CA ALA A 413 -17.90 -23.01 -14.94
C ALA A 413 -16.87 -23.13 -16.07
N ALA A 414 -16.33 -22.00 -16.53
CA ALA A 414 -15.31 -21.94 -17.57
C ALA A 414 -13.88 -21.82 -17.01
N ASP A 415 -13.70 -21.99 -15.70
CA ASP A 415 -12.38 -22.20 -15.10
C ASP A 415 -11.82 -23.56 -15.55
N ARG A 416 -10.51 -23.62 -15.78
CA ARG A 416 -9.82 -24.90 -15.96
C ARG A 416 -9.79 -25.64 -14.63
N SER A 417 -9.78 -26.96 -14.73
CA SER A 417 -9.95 -27.89 -13.61
C SER A 417 -8.94 -27.70 -12.47
N TRP A 418 -7.73 -27.27 -12.79
CA TRP A 418 -6.68 -26.97 -11.82
C TRP A 418 -6.71 -25.53 -11.26
N GLU A 419 -7.39 -24.57 -11.91
CA GLU A 419 -7.29 -23.14 -11.57
C GLU A 419 -7.93 -22.78 -10.24
N VAL A 420 -9.09 -23.36 -9.91
CA VAL A 420 -9.72 -23.18 -8.58
C VAL A 420 -8.85 -23.81 -7.50
N LEU A 421 -8.33 -25.01 -7.76
CA LEU A 421 -7.45 -25.76 -6.85
C LEU A 421 -6.15 -25.00 -6.57
N ALA A 422 -5.52 -24.43 -7.60
CA ALA A 422 -4.30 -23.67 -7.47
C ALA A 422 -4.52 -22.36 -6.72
N ARG A 423 -5.60 -21.61 -6.98
CA ARG A 423 -5.92 -20.40 -6.21
C ARG A 423 -6.17 -20.71 -4.74
N MET A 424 -6.85 -21.83 -4.46
CA MET A 424 -7.06 -22.32 -3.08
C MET A 424 -5.73 -22.67 -2.42
N ALA A 425 -4.86 -23.40 -3.13
CA ALA A 425 -3.54 -23.77 -2.64
C ALA A 425 -2.65 -22.56 -2.37
N ALA A 426 -2.68 -21.53 -3.22
CA ALA A 426 -1.97 -20.28 -3.02
C ALA A 426 -2.44 -19.57 -1.74
N ALA A 427 -3.76 -19.40 -1.56
CA ALA A 427 -4.33 -18.80 -0.36
C ALA A 427 -3.99 -19.60 0.91
N LYS A 428 -4.03 -20.93 0.83
CA LYS A 428 -3.66 -21.84 1.93
C LYS A 428 -2.18 -21.72 2.29
N THR A 429 -1.30 -21.65 1.29
CA THR A 429 0.15 -21.50 1.46
C THR A 429 0.48 -20.20 2.21
N VAL A 430 -0.25 -19.13 1.91
CA VAL A 430 -0.08 -17.81 2.56
C VAL A 430 -0.71 -17.76 3.96
N GLY A 431 -1.60 -18.71 4.29
CA GLY A 431 -2.30 -18.75 5.58
C GLY A 431 -3.57 -17.89 5.63
N SER A 432 -4.15 -17.55 4.49
CA SER A 432 -5.41 -16.81 4.41
C SER A 432 -6.60 -17.66 4.83
N ARG A 433 -7.63 -17.03 5.40
CA ARG A 433 -8.97 -17.63 5.49
C ARG A 433 -9.62 -17.62 4.12
N ILE A 434 -10.11 -18.78 3.69
CA ILE A 434 -10.58 -18.99 2.33
C ILE A 434 -12.11 -19.08 2.33
N THR A 435 -12.75 -18.33 1.43
CA THR A 435 -14.10 -18.67 0.96
C THR A 435 -14.07 -18.97 -0.52
N ILE A 436 -14.52 -20.16 -0.92
CA ILE A 436 -14.77 -20.50 -2.31
C ILE A 436 -16.22 -20.19 -2.60
N SER A 437 -16.47 -19.18 -3.44
CA SER A 437 -17.82 -18.83 -3.87
C SER A 437 -18.08 -19.21 -5.31
N GLU A 438 -19.29 -19.71 -5.58
CA GLU A 438 -19.74 -20.09 -6.92
C GLU A 438 -21.13 -19.51 -7.19
N PRO A 439 -21.53 -19.35 -8.47
CA PRO A 439 -22.89 -18.95 -8.82
C PRO A 439 -23.93 -19.92 -8.24
N PRO A 440 -25.09 -19.43 -7.75
CA PRO A 440 -26.14 -20.29 -7.24
C PRO A 440 -26.74 -21.16 -8.36
N GLY A 441 -27.03 -22.43 -8.06
CA GLY A 441 -27.59 -23.37 -9.03
C GLY A 441 -27.00 -24.77 -8.87
N GLU A 442 -26.57 -25.37 -9.98
CA GLU A 442 -25.86 -26.65 -9.96
C GLU A 442 -24.44 -26.46 -9.41
N ARG A 443 -24.08 -27.29 -8.43
CA ARG A 443 -22.77 -27.28 -7.78
C ARG A 443 -21.70 -27.60 -8.83
N LEU A 444 -20.71 -26.72 -8.98
CA LEU A 444 -19.63 -26.94 -9.93
C LEU A 444 -18.85 -28.22 -9.56
N PRO A 445 -18.54 -29.13 -10.51
CA PRO A 445 -17.94 -30.43 -10.19
C PRO A 445 -16.63 -30.33 -9.40
N HIS A 446 -15.77 -29.37 -9.75
CA HIS A 446 -14.51 -29.13 -9.07
C HIS A 446 -14.68 -28.54 -7.66
N VAL A 447 -15.74 -27.74 -7.43
CA VAL A 447 -16.08 -27.23 -6.10
C VAL A 447 -16.67 -28.36 -5.25
N ALA A 448 -17.54 -29.21 -5.81
CA ALA A 448 -18.09 -30.39 -5.12
C ALA A 448 -16.98 -31.35 -4.68
N LEU A 449 -16.00 -31.58 -5.57
CA LEU A 449 -14.85 -32.43 -5.25
C LEU A 449 -14.01 -31.83 -4.13
N LEU A 450 -13.67 -30.54 -4.25
CA LEU A 450 -12.95 -29.80 -3.21
C LEU A 450 -13.62 -29.90 -1.85
N ASP A 451 -14.93 -29.68 -1.80
CA ASP A 451 -15.73 -29.75 -0.57
C ASP A 451 -15.62 -31.12 0.11
N ARG A 452 -15.77 -32.20 -0.66
CA ARG A 452 -15.60 -33.58 -0.15
C ARG A 452 -14.17 -33.86 0.31
N MET A 453 -13.18 -33.48 -0.48
CA MET A 453 -11.77 -33.81 -0.20
C MET A 453 -11.16 -32.97 0.93
N THR A 454 -11.67 -31.76 1.12
CA THR A 454 -11.20 -30.83 2.16
C THR A 454 -12.12 -30.79 3.38
N GLU A 455 -13.08 -31.73 3.49
CA GLU A 455 -13.95 -31.87 4.67
C GLU A 455 -13.13 -32.01 5.97
N SER A 456 -12.00 -32.73 5.89
CA SER A 456 -11.06 -32.88 7.01
C SER A 456 -10.34 -31.57 7.41
N TRP A 457 -10.42 -30.53 6.59
CA TRP A 457 -9.84 -29.20 6.83
C TRP A 457 -10.87 -28.24 7.45
N ALA A 458 -11.94 -28.79 8.04
CA ALA A 458 -13.06 -28.07 8.63
C ALA A 458 -12.63 -26.81 9.40
N GLY A 459 -13.13 -25.65 8.97
CA GLY A 459 -12.84 -24.32 9.54
C GLY A 459 -11.80 -23.50 8.78
N ALA A 460 -11.03 -24.08 7.85
CA ALA A 460 -10.06 -23.35 7.02
C ALA A 460 -10.64 -22.84 5.68
N ILE A 461 -11.63 -23.56 5.13
CA ILE A 461 -12.29 -23.24 3.86
C ILE A 461 -13.80 -23.20 4.08
N GLU A 462 -14.42 -22.12 3.62
CA GLU A 462 -15.87 -21.96 3.56
C GLU A 462 -16.34 -22.08 2.10
N PHE A 463 -17.39 -22.85 1.86
CA PHE A 463 -18.02 -22.95 0.54
C PHE A 463 -19.35 -22.21 0.53
N LEU A 464 -19.55 -21.31 -0.44
CA LEU A 464 -20.68 -20.41 -0.45
C LEU A 464 -21.32 -20.30 -1.84
N PRO A 465 -22.57 -20.76 -2.03
CA PRO A 465 -23.39 -20.34 -3.17
C PRO A 465 -23.66 -18.83 -3.05
N GLU A 466 -23.19 -18.04 -4.01
CA GLU A 466 -23.20 -16.58 -3.95
C GLU A 466 -23.51 -16.00 -5.34
N SER A 467 -24.57 -15.18 -5.45
CA SER A 467 -24.86 -14.45 -6.69
C SER A 467 -23.84 -13.35 -6.94
N ASN A 468 -23.75 -12.87 -8.18
CA ASN A 468 -22.82 -11.79 -8.53
C ASN A 468 -23.16 -10.48 -7.78
N GLU A 469 -24.44 -10.23 -7.50
CA GLU A 469 -24.93 -9.09 -6.71
C GLU A 469 -24.53 -9.22 -5.24
N GLN A 470 -24.59 -10.43 -4.67
CA GLN A 470 -24.16 -10.69 -3.30
C GLN A 470 -22.65 -10.48 -3.15
N LEU A 471 -21.85 -10.99 -4.08
CA LEU A 471 -20.40 -10.76 -4.11
C LEU A 471 -20.08 -9.27 -4.26
N ALA A 472 -20.77 -8.57 -5.16
CA ALA A 472 -20.64 -7.13 -5.32
C ALA A 472 -20.96 -6.37 -4.02
N GLU A 473 -21.96 -6.81 -3.26
CA GLU A 473 -22.32 -6.20 -1.98
C GLU A 473 -21.30 -6.47 -0.88
N VAL A 474 -20.71 -7.67 -0.84
CA VAL A 474 -19.58 -8.00 0.07
C VAL A 474 -18.41 -7.04 -0.17
N ILE A 475 -18.09 -6.73 -1.43
CA ILE A 475 -17.05 -5.77 -1.82
C ILE A 475 -17.41 -4.36 -1.35
N ARG A 476 -18.63 -3.88 -1.63
CA ARG A 476 -19.06 -2.52 -1.21
C ARG A 476 -19.01 -2.31 0.30
N GLN A 477 -19.31 -3.36 1.06
CA GLN A 477 -19.31 -3.34 2.51
C GLN A 477 -17.93 -3.56 3.13
N GLY A 478 -16.89 -3.81 2.33
CA GLY A 478 -15.53 -4.07 2.83
C GLY A 478 -15.42 -5.33 3.68
N ARG A 479 -16.26 -6.35 3.40
CA ARG A 479 -16.29 -7.62 4.15
C ARG A 479 -15.31 -8.68 3.62
N VAL A 480 -14.44 -8.29 2.68
CA VAL A 480 -13.43 -9.16 2.06
C VAL A 480 -12.17 -8.34 1.80
N ASP A 481 -11.00 -8.94 2.00
CA ASP A 481 -9.72 -8.28 1.77
C ASP A 481 -9.24 -8.46 0.33
N ARG A 482 -9.52 -9.62 -0.27
CA ARG A 482 -9.19 -9.93 -1.66
C ARG A 482 -10.23 -10.81 -2.33
N VAL A 483 -10.57 -10.50 -3.58
CA VAL A 483 -11.34 -11.39 -4.46
C VAL A 483 -10.45 -11.86 -5.60
N ARG A 484 -10.34 -13.17 -5.81
CA ARG A 484 -9.51 -13.80 -6.84
C ARG A 484 -10.37 -14.52 -7.88
N PHE A 485 -10.33 -14.03 -9.12
CA PHE A 485 -10.89 -14.70 -10.31
C PHE A 485 -9.80 -15.51 -11.03
N ALA A 486 -10.14 -16.33 -12.03
CA ALA A 486 -9.12 -17.03 -12.83
C ALA A 486 -8.56 -16.18 -13.97
N SER A 487 -9.35 -15.23 -14.47
CA SER A 487 -8.99 -14.33 -15.57
C SER A 487 -9.95 -13.13 -15.66
N PRO A 488 -9.62 -12.07 -16.43
CA PRO A 488 -10.43 -10.84 -16.46
C PRO A 488 -11.80 -11.03 -17.11
N ASP A 489 -11.93 -11.96 -18.06
CA ASP A 489 -13.18 -12.28 -18.76
C ASP A 489 -14.18 -13.06 -17.88
N ARG A 490 -13.74 -13.54 -16.71
CA ARG A 490 -14.60 -14.23 -15.72
C ARG A 490 -15.24 -13.27 -14.72
N VAL A 491 -14.88 -11.98 -14.74
CA VAL A 491 -15.42 -10.99 -13.81
C VAL A 491 -16.73 -10.43 -14.34
N PRO A 492 -17.87 -10.63 -13.65
CA PRO A 492 -19.15 -10.04 -14.06
C PRO A 492 -19.14 -8.51 -13.94
N ASP A 493 -19.82 -7.82 -14.85
CA ASP A 493 -19.88 -6.34 -14.88
C ASP A 493 -20.36 -5.73 -13.56
N VAL A 494 -21.32 -6.37 -12.88
CA VAL A 494 -21.83 -5.90 -11.58
C VAL A 494 -20.76 -5.94 -10.48
N VAL A 495 -19.88 -6.96 -10.51
CA VAL A 495 -18.77 -7.11 -9.57
C VAL A 495 -17.67 -6.10 -9.90
N ARG A 496 -17.33 -5.97 -11.19
CA ARG A 496 -16.34 -5.01 -11.68
C ARG A 496 -16.74 -3.56 -11.34
N SER A 497 -18.00 -3.22 -11.55
CA SER A 497 -18.56 -1.90 -11.22
C SER A 497 -18.55 -1.63 -9.71
N ALA A 498 -18.86 -2.64 -8.89
CA ALA A 498 -18.80 -2.52 -7.44
C ALA A 498 -17.36 -2.32 -6.94
N ALA A 499 -16.40 -3.06 -7.50
CA ALA A 499 -15.00 -2.90 -7.18
C ALA A 499 -14.47 -1.52 -7.58
N ALA A 500 -14.77 -1.07 -8.80
CA ALA A 500 -14.43 0.26 -9.29
C ALA A 500 -14.96 1.38 -8.38
N ALA A 501 -16.24 1.30 -7.99
CA ALA A 501 -16.87 2.28 -7.10
C ALA A 501 -16.24 2.30 -5.69
N ALA A 502 -15.79 1.14 -5.19
CA ALA A 502 -15.14 1.01 -3.89
C ALA A 502 -13.63 1.29 -3.92
N GLY A 503 -13.01 1.41 -5.10
CA GLY A 503 -11.55 1.41 -5.24
C GLY A 503 -10.91 0.09 -4.84
N PHE A 504 -11.67 -1.01 -4.90
CA PHE A 504 -11.25 -2.35 -4.48
C PHE A 504 -10.46 -3.04 -5.60
N TYR A 505 -9.34 -3.67 -5.24
CA TYR A 505 -8.55 -4.45 -6.20
C TYR A 505 -9.11 -5.86 -6.38
N LEU A 506 -9.59 -6.12 -7.60
CA LEU A 506 -9.89 -7.47 -8.05
C LEU A 506 -8.61 -8.11 -8.57
N ALA A 507 -8.21 -9.24 -7.99
CA ALA A 507 -7.14 -10.05 -8.52
C ALA A 507 -7.70 -10.95 -9.63
N ASP A 508 -7.82 -10.38 -10.84
CA ASP A 508 -8.40 -11.04 -12.01
C ASP A 508 -7.37 -11.40 -13.09
N GLU A 509 -6.07 -11.28 -12.82
CA GLU A 509 -5.02 -11.76 -13.72
C GLU A 509 -5.06 -13.30 -13.90
N GLN A 510 -4.45 -13.82 -14.96
CA GLN A 510 -4.42 -15.26 -15.20
C GLN A 510 -3.77 -16.00 -14.02
N VAL A 511 -4.25 -17.21 -13.72
CA VAL A 511 -3.62 -18.05 -12.68
C VAL A 511 -2.25 -18.52 -13.16
N HIS A 512 -1.22 -18.29 -12.34
CA HIS A 512 0.15 -18.66 -12.68
C HIS A 512 0.69 -19.77 -11.79
N ARG A 513 1.32 -20.79 -12.36
CA ARG A 513 2.07 -21.81 -11.59
C ARG A 513 3.28 -21.21 -10.87
N CYS A 514 3.82 -20.11 -11.37
CA CYS A 514 4.93 -19.41 -10.75
C CYS A 514 4.49 -18.75 -9.42
N GLY A 515 4.90 -19.33 -8.29
CA GLY A 515 4.59 -18.78 -6.98
C GLY A 515 5.09 -17.36 -6.73
N ARG A 516 6.17 -16.93 -7.41
CA ARG A 516 6.67 -15.57 -7.28
C ARG A 516 5.74 -14.50 -7.88
N LEU A 517 4.86 -14.92 -8.78
CA LEU A 517 3.82 -14.11 -9.40
C LEU A 517 2.49 -14.31 -8.66
N GLU A 518 1.99 -15.56 -8.59
CA GLU A 518 0.64 -15.83 -8.07
C GLU A 518 0.48 -15.39 -6.61
N LEU A 519 1.48 -15.61 -5.75
CA LEU A 519 1.36 -15.26 -4.33
C LEU A 519 1.24 -13.75 -4.08
N LEU A 520 1.64 -12.89 -5.03
CA LEU A 520 1.48 -11.42 -4.91
C LEU A 520 0.01 -11.01 -4.80
N HIS A 521 -0.92 -11.79 -5.36
CA HIS A 521 -2.35 -11.51 -5.23
C HIS A 521 -2.88 -11.74 -3.81
N TYR A 522 -2.17 -12.49 -2.97
CA TYR A 522 -2.61 -12.91 -1.64
C TYR A 522 -1.87 -12.21 -0.50
N VAL A 523 -0.91 -11.35 -0.82
CA VAL A 523 -0.13 -10.59 0.17
C VAL A 523 -0.24 -9.08 -0.06
N GLN A 524 0.18 -8.32 0.94
CA GLN A 524 0.38 -6.87 0.88
C GLN A 524 1.81 -6.56 1.32
N GLU A 525 2.51 -5.71 0.59
CA GLU A 525 3.86 -5.32 0.95
C GLU A 525 3.85 -4.34 2.14
N GLN A 526 4.82 -4.46 3.04
CA GLN A 526 5.02 -3.51 4.12
C GLN A 526 6.51 -3.21 4.31
N SER A 527 6.83 -1.93 4.50
CA SER A 527 8.18 -1.47 4.80
C SER A 527 8.23 -1.01 6.26
N ILE A 528 9.24 -1.44 7.00
CA ILE A 528 9.47 -1.06 8.40
C ILE A 528 10.88 -0.48 8.49
N SER A 529 10.97 0.71 9.05
CA SER A 529 12.24 1.40 9.24
C SER A 529 12.39 1.79 10.71
N HIS A 530 13.44 1.30 11.36
CA HIS A 530 13.63 1.48 12.80
C HIS A 530 15.04 1.98 13.07
N ASP A 531 15.16 3.20 13.61
CA ASP A 531 16.42 3.71 14.14
C ASP A 531 16.58 3.17 15.57
N TYR A 532 17.37 2.10 15.71
CA TYR A 532 17.59 1.43 16.99
C TYR A 532 18.73 2.04 17.79
N HIS A 533 19.59 2.85 17.15
CA HIS A 533 20.67 3.51 17.86
C HIS A 533 20.14 4.56 18.84
N ARG A 534 20.84 4.76 19.95
CA ARG A 534 20.59 5.84 20.91
C ARG A 534 21.73 6.83 20.83
N TYR A 535 21.53 7.93 20.11
CA TYR A 535 22.56 8.96 19.90
C TYR A 535 23.88 8.40 19.33
N GLY A 536 23.78 7.44 18.41
CA GLY A 536 24.93 6.76 17.81
C GLY A 536 25.43 5.54 18.60
N ASN A 537 24.97 5.32 19.83
CA ASN A 537 25.23 4.08 20.56
C ASN A 537 24.32 2.97 20.03
N LEU A 538 24.89 1.83 19.64
CA LEU A 538 24.15 0.68 19.10
C LEU A 538 23.50 -0.20 20.18
N VAL A 539 23.71 0.14 21.46
CA VAL A 539 23.18 -0.57 22.63
C VAL A 539 23.53 -2.06 22.52
N ASP A 540 22.55 -2.96 22.61
CA ASP A 540 22.78 -4.41 22.63
C ASP A 540 23.09 -4.99 21.23
N ARG A 541 23.10 -4.15 20.19
CA ARG A 541 23.26 -4.55 18.79
C ARG A 541 24.63 -4.18 18.20
N ALA A 542 25.58 -3.79 19.05
CA ALA A 542 26.92 -3.37 18.63
C ALA A 542 27.70 -4.47 17.88
N ASP A 543 27.48 -5.74 18.25
CA ASP A 543 28.17 -6.89 17.67
C ASP A 543 27.41 -7.53 16.48
N GLU A 544 26.26 -6.97 16.08
CA GLU A 544 25.53 -7.48 14.92
C GLU A 544 26.29 -7.20 13.62
N ALA A 545 26.55 -8.25 12.83
CA ALA A 545 27.16 -8.10 11.52
C ALA A 545 26.26 -7.25 10.61
N ARG A 546 26.76 -6.11 10.14
CA ARG A 546 26.06 -5.16 9.26
C ARG A 546 26.87 -4.93 7.98
N ALA A 547 26.28 -4.25 7.00
CA ALA A 547 27.04 -3.85 5.83
C ALA A 547 28.15 -2.87 6.25
N ASP A 548 29.33 -3.01 5.64
CA ASP A 548 30.41 -2.05 5.81
C ASP A 548 29.91 -0.65 5.45
N THR A 549 30.25 0.34 6.28
CA THR A 549 30.02 1.74 5.92
C THR A 549 30.86 2.08 4.71
N LEU A 550 30.18 2.37 3.59
CA LEU A 550 30.80 2.89 2.35
C LEU A 550 31.59 4.17 2.59
#